data_AF-J3L2D2-F1
#
_entry.id   AF-J3L2D2-F1
#
_cell.length_a   1.000
_cell.length_b   1.000
_cell.length_c   1.000
_cell.angle_alpha   90.00
_cell.angle_beta   90.00
_cell.angle_gamma   90.00
#
_symmetry.space_group_name_H-M   'P 1'
#
loop_
_entity.id
_entity.type
_entity.pdbx_description
1 polymer ?
#
loop_
_entity_poly.entity_id
_entity_poly.type
_entity_poly.pdbx_seq_one_letter_code
_entity_poly.pdbx_strand_id
1 'polypeptide(L)'
;MTEKGGERGSRPRKTEELSGDRHSARSGTPRAATAADAAANRDGNSGTGTEYPSGQREKENHSAHRSHYPIFPVAQRLRSARTAGGMASSASGRGGLLSPPAVSKVVLAAVALLLSAAPQTLAAPCYPRLFSFGDSLADTGNVAFLSANDPGKSSLWPPYGETFFHRATGRCSNGRLVIDFIAEALGLPSVRPYWSGQSVEDFAYGANFAVGGATALGPDFFRARGMPLRNGTVHLDMEMKWFRDLLDLLCPGDLAGCKGMMNESLFLVGEFGGNDYNYPLLNGVSINKIRSFTPHIIAKISSTITELIGLGAKTMVVPGNLPIGCIPNYLVKFESDEKEDYELETGCLRWLNEFSQYHNKHLTDELEKLRKLHPDVAIIYADYYGASMEIFLSPEQFGIEDPLVACCGGGGPYGVSASVRCGHGEYKVCDGPEKYASWDGFHPSEAAYKAITIGLLRGSYTQPSFATITNSCPQIIDISSFVEYKDIYDL
;
A
#
# COMPACT_ATOMS: atom_id res chain seq x y z
N MET A 1 45.10 -24.92 47.76
CA MET A 1 44.57 -24.20 48.94
C MET A 1 43.08 -24.02 48.68
N THR A 2 42.27 -25.03 49.01
CA THR A 2 41.54 -25.23 50.30
C THR A 2 40.35 -24.27 50.41
N GLU A 3 39.13 -24.63 50.76
CA GLU A 3 38.42 -25.88 51.09
C GLU A 3 36.93 -25.49 51.36
N LYS A 4 36.00 -26.46 51.29
CA LYS A 4 34.81 -26.75 52.14
C LYS A 4 33.98 -25.59 52.75
N GLY A 5 32.65 -25.61 52.81
CA GLY A 5 31.65 -26.60 53.28
C GLY A 5 30.39 -25.76 53.68
N GLY A 6 29.13 -26.20 53.64
CA GLY A 6 28.50 -27.27 54.42
C GLY A 6 27.41 -26.69 55.36
N GLU A 7 26.22 -27.32 55.38
CA GLU A 7 25.15 -27.29 56.43
C GLU A 7 24.24 -26.03 56.52
N ARG A 8 22.94 -26.07 56.91
CA ARG A 8 22.10 -27.09 57.59
C ARG A 8 20.59 -26.80 57.41
N GLY A 9 19.77 -27.82 57.71
CA GLY A 9 18.29 -27.99 57.71
C GLY A 9 17.36 -26.80 57.98
N SER A 10 16.07 -26.85 57.61
CA SER A 10 15.08 -27.76 58.22
C SER A 10 13.74 -27.85 57.44
N ARG A 11 13.19 -29.06 57.30
CA ARG A 11 11.73 -29.39 57.17
C ARG A 11 11.16 -29.60 58.59
N PRO A 12 9.86 -29.93 58.87
CA PRO A 12 8.69 -30.21 58.01
C PRO A 12 7.33 -29.61 58.50
N ARG A 13 6.25 -29.72 57.70
CA ARG A 13 5.06 -30.56 58.00
C ARG A 13 3.94 -30.40 56.97
N LYS A 14 3.50 -31.55 56.47
CA LYS A 14 2.20 -31.82 55.84
C LYS A 14 1.08 -31.73 56.89
N THR A 15 -0.13 -31.39 56.44
CA THR A 15 -1.34 -32.22 56.67
C THR A 15 -2.37 -31.90 55.59
N GLU A 16 -2.84 -32.97 54.95
CA GLU A 16 -4.01 -33.06 54.07
C GLU A 16 -5.32 -33.15 54.90
N GLU A 17 -6.43 -33.23 54.16
CA GLU A 17 -7.78 -33.70 54.54
C GLU A 17 -8.78 -32.66 55.07
N LEU A 18 -10.08 -32.69 54.75
CA LEU A 18 -10.96 -33.26 53.71
C LEU A 18 -12.39 -32.76 54.08
N SER A 19 -13.39 -33.06 53.22
CA SER A 19 -14.85 -32.85 53.36
C SER A 19 -15.36 -31.45 53.00
N GLY A 20 -16.27 -31.24 52.05
CA GLY A 20 -17.56 -31.92 51.82
C GLY A 20 -18.63 -31.06 52.53
N ASP A 21 -19.75 -30.61 51.96
CA ASP A 21 -20.63 -31.19 50.94
C ASP A 21 -21.70 -30.14 50.52
N ARG A 22 -22.16 -30.25 49.26
CA ARG A 22 -23.55 -30.11 48.73
C ARG A 22 -24.43 -28.84 48.76
N HIS A 23 -25.01 -28.64 47.56
CA HIS A 23 -26.35 -28.13 47.16
C HIS A 23 -26.51 -26.60 47.10
N SER A 24 -27.11 -25.99 46.06
CA SER A 24 -28.31 -26.39 45.31
C SER A 24 -28.37 -25.72 43.91
N ALA A 25 -29.10 -26.36 43.01
CA ALA A 25 -29.40 -25.91 41.66
C ALA A 25 -30.43 -24.76 41.63
N ARG A 26 -30.32 -23.85 40.65
CA ARG A 26 -31.51 -23.28 40.00
C ARG A 26 -31.26 -22.82 38.56
N SER A 27 -32.10 -23.39 37.72
CA SER A 27 -32.48 -23.06 36.36
C SER A 27 -32.64 -21.56 36.03
N GLY A 28 -32.14 -21.17 34.86
CA GLY A 28 -32.52 -19.96 34.14
C GLY A 28 -32.41 -20.21 32.63
N THR A 29 -33.56 -20.42 31.99
CA THR A 29 -33.75 -20.55 30.54
C THR A 29 -33.32 -19.30 29.76
N PRO A 30 -32.71 -19.42 28.57
CA PRO A 30 -32.53 -18.28 27.67
C PRO A 30 -33.85 -17.97 26.93
N ARG A 31 -34.21 -16.69 26.91
CA ARG A 31 -35.35 -16.16 26.13
C ARG A 31 -34.95 -16.13 24.66
N ALA A 32 -35.79 -16.74 23.84
CA ALA A 32 -35.78 -16.64 22.39
C ALA A 32 -36.01 -15.18 21.94
N ALA A 33 -35.18 -14.70 21.02
CA ALA A 33 -35.52 -13.60 20.13
C ALA A 33 -35.50 -14.15 18.70
N THR A 34 -36.59 -13.86 18.02
CA THR A 34 -37.11 -14.39 16.77
C THR A 34 -36.24 -14.14 15.54
N ALA A 35 -36.15 -15.16 14.68
CA ALA A 35 -35.77 -15.02 13.28
C ALA A 35 -37.00 -14.63 12.43
N ALA A 36 -36.85 -13.57 11.64
CA ALA A 36 -37.63 -13.15 10.47
C ALA A 36 -36.70 -12.15 9.75
N ASP A 37 -36.35 -12.21 8.46
CA ASP A 37 -36.99 -12.79 7.30
C ASP A 37 -35.94 -13.31 6.30
N ALA A 38 -36.26 -14.42 5.65
CA ALA A 38 -35.62 -14.90 4.44
C ALA A 38 -36.71 -15.30 3.43
N ALA A 39 -36.87 -14.53 2.36
CA ALA A 39 -37.45 -14.87 1.04
C ALA A 39 -37.43 -13.57 0.21
N ALA A 40 -37.12 -13.49 -1.09
CA ALA A 40 -37.19 -14.42 -2.21
C ALA A 40 -36.05 -14.08 -3.20
N ASN A 41 -35.46 -15.01 -3.95
CA ASN A 41 -36.04 -15.52 -5.20
C ASN A 41 -35.33 -16.81 -5.62
N ARG A 42 -36.11 -17.86 -5.86
CA ARG A 42 -35.75 -19.01 -6.70
C ARG A 42 -36.96 -19.35 -7.56
N ASP A 43 -36.82 -19.08 -8.86
CA ASP A 43 -37.36 -19.91 -9.95
C ASP A 43 -36.09 -20.36 -10.71
N GLY A 44 -35.84 -21.63 -11.05
CA GLY A 44 -36.76 -22.70 -11.39
C GLY A 44 -36.47 -23.08 -12.84
N ASN A 45 -35.48 -23.94 -13.10
CA ASN A 45 -35.58 -24.88 -14.22
C ASN A 45 -34.72 -26.13 -14.00
N SER A 46 -35.41 -27.27 -14.02
CA SER A 46 -34.90 -28.63 -13.92
C SER A 46 -34.86 -29.27 -15.30
N GLY A 47 -33.82 -30.06 -15.61
CA GLY A 47 -33.79 -30.85 -16.84
C GLY A 47 -32.63 -31.82 -16.93
N THR A 48 -32.83 -33.00 -16.33
CA THR A 48 -32.35 -34.34 -16.72
C THR A 48 -30.84 -34.62 -16.80
N GLY A 49 -30.41 -35.61 -16.01
CA GLY A 49 -29.04 -36.16 -16.04
C GLY A 49 -28.88 -37.41 -16.89
N THR A 50 -27.64 -37.89 -16.94
CA THR A 50 -27.21 -39.28 -17.18
C THR A 50 -25.78 -39.45 -16.64
N GLU A 51 -25.55 -40.59 -15.98
CA GLU A 51 -24.31 -41.01 -15.31
C GLU A 51 -23.37 -41.87 -16.20
N TYR A 52 -22.05 -41.63 -16.07
CA TYR A 52 -20.84 -42.52 -16.13
C TYR A 52 -20.54 -43.42 -17.37
N PRO A 53 -19.28 -43.96 -17.60
CA PRO A 53 -18.06 -43.96 -16.75
C PRO A 53 -16.66 -43.72 -17.41
N SER A 54 -15.66 -43.56 -16.53
CA SER A 54 -14.24 -44.01 -16.56
C SER A 54 -13.25 -43.66 -17.70
N GLY A 55 -12.22 -42.88 -17.33
CA GLY A 55 -10.79 -43.28 -17.37
C GLY A 55 -10.05 -43.41 -18.70
N GLN A 56 -9.04 -42.56 -18.92
CA GLN A 56 -7.68 -42.96 -19.34
C GLN A 56 -6.67 -41.80 -19.26
N ARG A 57 -5.44 -42.13 -18.87
CA ARG A 57 -4.22 -41.33 -19.04
C ARG A 57 -3.84 -41.30 -20.51
N GLU A 58 -3.32 -40.18 -21.02
CA GLU A 58 -1.95 -40.06 -21.57
C GLU A 58 -1.66 -38.65 -22.15
N LYS A 59 -0.45 -38.19 -21.83
CA LYS A 59 0.54 -37.44 -22.65
C LYS A 59 0.22 -36.06 -23.23
N GLU A 60 1.07 -35.14 -22.78
CA GLU A 60 1.65 -33.95 -23.42
C GLU A 60 1.32 -33.71 -24.90
N ASN A 61 0.86 -32.49 -25.20
CA ASN A 61 1.50 -31.71 -26.27
C ASN A 61 1.27 -30.21 -26.13
N HIS A 62 2.33 -29.45 -26.42
CA HIS A 62 2.35 -28.00 -26.54
C HIS A 62 1.41 -27.51 -27.65
N SER A 63 0.65 -26.45 -27.38
CA SER A 63 0.34 -25.44 -28.40
C SER A 63 -0.08 -24.12 -27.76
N ALA A 64 0.65 -23.08 -28.13
CA ALA A 64 0.41 -21.70 -27.74
C ALA A 64 -0.82 -21.15 -28.49
N HIS A 65 -1.87 -20.78 -27.76
CA HIS A 65 -2.95 -19.96 -28.29
C HIS A 65 -2.81 -18.52 -27.80
N ARG A 66 -2.16 -17.69 -28.63
CA ARG A 66 -2.31 -16.23 -28.59
C ARG A 66 -3.74 -15.87 -29.03
N SER A 67 -4.54 -15.33 -28.12
CA SER A 67 -5.81 -14.69 -28.48
C SER A 67 -5.54 -13.21 -28.79
N HIS A 68 -5.73 -12.84 -30.06
CA HIS A 68 -5.72 -11.46 -30.53
C HIS A 68 -7.03 -10.76 -30.15
N TYR A 69 -6.95 -9.61 -29.46
CA TYR A 69 -8.04 -8.64 -29.37
C TYR A 69 -7.72 -7.42 -30.26
N PRO A 70 -8.68 -6.87 -31.01
CA PRO A 70 -8.45 -5.78 -31.94
C PRO A 70 -8.39 -4.41 -31.24
N ILE A 71 -7.39 -3.61 -31.61
CA ILE A 71 -7.18 -2.22 -31.21
C ILE A 71 -8.00 -1.30 -32.14
N PHE A 72 -8.86 -0.44 -31.56
CA PHE A 72 -9.48 0.68 -32.29
C PHE A 72 -8.76 2.00 -31.94
N PRO A 73 -8.42 2.86 -32.91
CA PRO A 73 -7.78 4.14 -32.65
C PRO A 73 -8.82 5.26 -32.43
N VAL A 74 -8.73 5.97 -31.31
CA VAL A 74 -9.44 7.24 -31.09
C VAL A 74 -8.50 8.40 -31.40
N ALA A 75 -8.79 9.11 -32.49
CA ALA A 75 -8.10 10.34 -32.87
C ALA A 75 -8.85 11.55 -32.28
N GLN A 76 -8.18 12.38 -31.48
CA GLN A 76 -8.71 13.67 -31.04
C GLN A 76 -7.98 14.82 -31.76
N ARG A 77 -8.73 15.56 -32.58
CA ARG A 77 -8.30 16.78 -33.28
C ARG A 77 -8.38 17.98 -32.33
N LEU A 78 -7.27 18.68 -32.13
CA LEU A 78 -7.24 20.03 -31.57
C LEU A 78 -7.61 21.05 -32.66
N ARG A 79 -8.64 21.88 -32.42
CA ARG A 79 -8.90 23.10 -33.20
C ARG A 79 -8.51 24.32 -32.36
N SER A 80 -7.52 25.06 -32.85
CA SER A 80 -7.14 26.39 -32.35
C SER A 80 -8.06 27.44 -32.97
N ALA A 81 -8.70 28.27 -32.14
CA ALA A 81 -9.47 29.43 -32.58
C ALA A 81 -8.54 30.66 -32.62
N ARG A 82 -8.35 31.20 -33.83
CA ARG A 82 -7.80 32.54 -34.07
C ARG A 82 -8.94 33.56 -33.94
N THR A 83 -8.73 34.63 -33.20
CA THR A 83 -9.48 35.88 -33.35
C THR A 83 -8.54 36.97 -33.85
N ALA A 84 -8.94 37.59 -34.95
CA ALA A 84 -8.32 38.75 -35.55
C ALA A 84 -9.24 39.97 -35.32
N GLY A 85 -8.63 41.14 -35.08
CA GLY A 85 -9.34 42.42 -35.08
C GLY A 85 -8.34 43.56 -35.27
N GLY A 86 -8.29 44.13 -36.48
CA GLY A 86 -7.83 45.51 -36.73
C GLY A 86 -8.97 46.49 -36.36
N MET A 87 -8.86 47.82 -36.44
CA MET A 87 -7.88 48.73 -37.04
C MET A 87 -8.27 50.18 -36.63
N ALA A 88 -7.28 51.09 -36.46
CA ALA A 88 -7.31 52.57 -36.64
C ALA A 88 -8.29 53.45 -35.80
N SER A 89 -8.09 54.74 -35.46
CA SER A 89 -7.21 55.82 -35.93
C SER A 89 -7.21 57.02 -34.95
N SER A 90 -6.10 57.79 -34.95
CA SER A 90 -6.04 59.27 -35.05
C SER A 90 -5.34 60.12 -33.96
N ALA A 91 -4.55 61.06 -34.50
CA ALA A 91 -4.21 62.42 -34.03
C ALA A 91 -3.02 62.66 -33.05
N SER A 92 -1.88 62.99 -33.67
CA SER A 92 -0.92 64.08 -33.42
C SER A 92 -0.79 64.77 -32.04
N GLY A 93 0.45 64.82 -31.54
CA GLY A 93 0.93 65.83 -30.59
C GLY A 93 2.46 65.85 -30.54
N ARG A 94 3.07 67.01 -30.85
CA ARG A 94 4.53 67.26 -30.78
C ARG A 94 5.00 67.29 -29.32
N GLY A 95 6.21 66.80 -29.06
CA GLY A 95 7.01 67.24 -27.91
C GLY A 95 8.04 66.24 -27.40
N GLY A 96 9.32 66.63 -27.42
CA GLY A 96 10.34 66.12 -26.49
C GLY A 96 11.20 64.95 -26.96
N LEU A 97 12.41 65.26 -27.44
CA LEU A 97 13.54 64.33 -27.35
C LEU A 97 13.81 64.06 -25.86
N LEU A 98 13.60 62.81 -25.42
CA LEU A 98 14.17 62.29 -24.18
C LEU A 98 15.06 61.10 -24.55
N SER A 99 16.34 61.23 -24.22
CA SER A 99 17.41 60.27 -24.41
C SER A 99 17.07 58.90 -23.80
N PRO A 100 17.39 57.75 -24.44
CA PRO A 100 17.33 56.45 -23.77
C PRO A 100 18.73 56.05 -23.29
N PRO A 101 19.02 56.10 -21.98
CA PRO A 101 20.03 55.18 -21.46
C PRO A 101 19.66 54.65 -20.08
N ALA A 102 18.50 53.98 -19.94
CA ALA A 102 18.20 53.24 -18.72
C ALA A 102 17.40 51.96 -18.98
N VAL A 103 16.39 52.01 -19.84
CA VAL A 103 15.49 50.87 -20.08
C VAL A 103 16.20 49.70 -20.78
N SER A 104 17.14 49.98 -21.69
CA SER A 104 17.89 48.94 -22.42
C SER A 104 18.82 48.12 -21.50
N LYS A 105 19.43 48.76 -20.49
CA LYS A 105 20.34 48.07 -19.56
C LYS A 105 19.59 47.16 -18.58
N VAL A 106 18.37 47.52 -18.17
CA VAL A 106 17.56 46.71 -17.25
C VAL A 106 17.00 45.48 -17.96
N VAL A 107 16.57 45.60 -19.22
CA VAL A 107 16.08 44.47 -20.02
C VAL A 107 17.24 43.51 -20.36
N LEU A 108 18.40 44.02 -20.74
CA LEU A 108 19.59 43.19 -20.95
C LEU A 108 20.08 42.51 -19.66
N ALA A 109 19.98 43.18 -18.50
CA ALA A 109 20.30 42.57 -17.21
C ALA A 109 19.30 41.48 -16.81
N ALA A 110 18.00 41.68 -17.04
CA ALA A 110 16.97 40.68 -16.78
C ALA A 110 17.09 39.45 -17.69
N VAL A 111 17.41 39.66 -18.98
CA VAL A 111 17.68 38.58 -19.93
C VAL A 111 19.00 37.87 -19.57
N ALA A 112 20.04 38.60 -19.17
CA ALA A 112 21.28 37.98 -18.68
C ALA A 112 21.08 37.20 -17.38
N LEU A 113 20.21 37.64 -16.45
CA LEU A 113 19.82 36.87 -15.26
C LEU A 113 19.02 35.60 -15.61
N LEU A 114 18.14 35.66 -16.61
CA LEU A 114 17.40 34.49 -17.11
C LEU A 114 18.28 33.50 -17.88
N LEU A 115 19.36 33.98 -18.52
CA LEU A 115 20.36 33.14 -19.21
C LEU A 115 21.51 32.67 -18.32
N SER A 116 21.67 33.23 -17.12
CA SER A 116 22.65 32.79 -16.10
C SER A 116 22.03 31.93 -15.00
N ALA A 117 20.72 31.68 -15.06
CA ALA A 117 20.14 30.49 -14.47
C ALA A 117 20.68 29.27 -15.26
N ALA A 118 21.88 28.83 -14.88
CA ALA A 118 22.34 27.50 -15.26
C ALA A 118 21.20 26.53 -14.98
N PRO A 119 20.88 25.58 -15.88
CA PRO A 119 19.97 24.51 -15.52
C PRO A 119 20.52 23.95 -14.21
N GLN A 120 19.74 24.04 -13.14
CA GLN A 120 20.06 23.30 -11.93
C GLN A 120 20.09 21.87 -12.41
N THR A 121 21.29 21.33 -12.59
CA THR A 121 21.47 19.91 -12.81
C THR A 121 20.96 19.30 -11.52
N LEU A 122 19.69 18.88 -11.52
CA LEU A 122 19.17 17.96 -10.54
C LEU A 122 20.22 16.87 -10.43
N ALA A 123 20.82 16.72 -9.25
CA ALA A 123 21.85 15.70 -9.12
C ALA A 123 21.21 14.36 -9.48
N ALA A 124 21.99 13.46 -10.08
CA ALA A 124 21.47 12.18 -10.54
C ALA A 124 20.68 11.49 -9.41
N PRO A 125 19.48 10.95 -9.70
CA PRO A 125 18.68 10.26 -8.70
C PRO A 125 19.48 9.10 -8.12
N CYS A 126 19.38 8.91 -6.81
CA CYS A 126 20.21 7.96 -6.08
C CYS A 126 19.88 6.50 -6.42
N TYR A 127 18.63 6.29 -6.80
CA TYR A 127 18.19 5.11 -7.52
C TYR A 127 17.55 5.61 -8.82
N PRO A 128 18.13 5.36 -10.00
CA PRO A 128 17.53 5.75 -11.27
C PRO A 128 16.19 5.07 -11.57
N ARG A 129 15.86 3.98 -10.85
CA ARG A 129 14.66 3.18 -11.05
C ARG A 129 14.05 2.70 -9.74
N LEU A 130 12.73 2.63 -9.72
CA LEU A 130 11.95 2.03 -8.65
C LEU A 130 11.05 0.92 -9.23
N PHE A 131 11.28 -0.32 -8.81
CA PHE A 131 10.40 -1.45 -9.08
C PHE A 131 9.59 -1.76 -7.83
N SER A 132 8.27 -1.97 -7.97
CA SER A 132 7.39 -2.22 -6.82
C SER A 132 6.46 -3.39 -7.04
N PHE A 133 6.27 -4.17 -5.98
CA PHE A 133 5.33 -5.28 -5.84
C PHE A 133 4.45 -4.99 -4.62
N GLY A 134 3.20 -5.42 -4.62
CA GLY A 134 2.32 -5.16 -3.48
C GLY A 134 0.85 -5.21 -3.82
N ASP A 135 0.04 -4.55 -3.00
CA ASP A 135 -1.41 -4.56 -3.14
C ASP A 135 -1.99 -3.14 -3.36
N SER A 136 -3.19 -2.87 -2.84
CA SER A 136 -3.82 -1.56 -2.94
C SER A 136 -3.05 -0.43 -2.26
N LEU A 137 -2.18 -0.74 -1.29
CA LEU A 137 -1.33 0.25 -0.63
C LEU A 137 -0.19 0.77 -1.52
N ALA A 138 0.12 0.05 -2.60
CA ALA A 138 1.15 0.42 -3.56
C ALA A 138 0.62 0.58 -5.00
N ASP A 139 -0.59 0.12 -5.35
CA ASP A 139 -1.12 0.14 -6.72
C ASP A 139 -1.25 1.56 -7.30
N THR A 140 -0.41 1.88 -8.30
CA THR A 140 -0.41 3.17 -9.00
C THR A 140 -1.34 3.23 -10.22
N GLY A 141 -2.19 2.22 -10.43
CA GLY A 141 -3.24 2.20 -11.44
C GLY A 141 -3.37 0.91 -12.26
N ASN A 142 -2.67 -0.17 -11.90
CA ASN A 142 -2.80 -1.47 -12.59
C ASN A 142 -4.24 -2.00 -12.53
N VAL A 143 -4.96 -1.76 -11.44
CA VAL A 143 -6.36 -2.16 -11.31
C VAL A 143 -7.26 -1.63 -12.44
N ALA A 144 -6.96 -0.46 -13.01
CA ALA A 144 -7.71 0.13 -14.13
C ALA A 144 -7.60 -0.71 -15.40
N PHE A 145 -6.43 -1.28 -15.67
CA PHE A 145 -6.19 -2.11 -16.85
C PHE A 145 -6.72 -3.52 -16.68
N LEU A 146 -6.68 -4.05 -15.45
CA LEU A 146 -7.12 -5.41 -15.14
C LEU A 146 -8.64 -5.52 -14.94
N SER A 147 -9.28 -4.44 -14.49
CA SER A 147 -10.71 -4.45 -14.15
C SER A 147 -11.59 -3.68 -15.13
N ALA A 148 -11.00 -3.01 -16.13
CA ALA A 148 -11.72 -2.16 -17.08
C ALA A 148 -12.72 -1.23 -16.34
N ASN A 149 -13.96 -1.11 -16.85
CA ASN A 149 -15.02 -0.31 -16.23
C ASN A 149 -15.83 -1.09 -15.18
N ASP A 150 -15.23 -2.03 -14.42
CA ASP A 150 -15.92 -2.76 -13.35
C ASP A 150 -16.47 -1.75 -12.31
N PRO A 151 -17.80 -1.58 -12.19
CA PRO A 151 -18.39 -0.66 -11.22
C PRO A 151 -18.11 -1.09 -9.77
N GLY A 152 -17.71 -2.34 -9.55
CA GLY A 152 -17.29 -2.84 -8.24
C GLY A 152 -15.90 -2.39 -7.80
N LYS A 153 -15.14 -1.69 -8.64
CA LYS A 153 -13.81 -1.15 -8.32
C LYS A 153 -13.88 0.34 -8.00
N SER A 154 -14.17 0.65 -6.74
CA SER A 154 -14.31 2.01 -6.21
C SER A 154 -13.18 2.97 -6.61
N SER A 155 -11.92 2.52 -6.60
CA SER A 155 -10.75 3.37 -6.92
C SER A 155 -10.67 3.88 -8.36
N LEU A 156 -11.57 3.41 -9.25
CA LEU A 156 -11.70 3.88 -10.63
C LEU A 156 -12.71 5.01 -10.81
N TRP A 157 -13.40 5.41 -9.74
CA TRP A 157 -14.47 6.40 -9.78
C TRP A 157 -14.18 7.56 -8.83
N PRO A 158 -14.66 8.79 -9.11
CA PRO A 158 -14.69 9.86 -8.12
C PRO A 158 -15.34 9.37 -6.82
N PRO A 159 -14.86 9.80 -5.64
CA PRO A 159 -13.93 10.90 -5.40
C PRO A 159 -12.45 10.49 -5.28
N TYR A 160 -12.07 9.26 -5.66
CA TYR A 160 -10.67 8.85 -5.59
C TYR A 160 -9.76 9.77 -6.41
N GLY A 161 -8.58 10.08 -5.87
CA GLY A 161 -7.62 11.00 -6.47
C GLY A 161 -7.99 12.48 -6.41
N GLU A 162 -9.04 12.91 -5.70
CA GLU A 162 -9.49 14.31 -5.65
C GLU A 162 -8.45 15.34 -5.17
N THR A 163 -7.55 14.98 -4.25
CA THR A 163 -6.65 15.95 -3.60
C THR A 163 -5.44 16.30 -4.46
N PHE A 164 -4.80 15.30 -5.08
CA PHE A 164 -3.57 15.52 -5.86
C PHE A 164 -3.77 15.34 -7.37
N PHE A 165 -4.47 14.30 -7.79
CA PHE A 165 -4.63 13.97 -9.22
C PHE A 165 -5.84 14.66 -9.85
N HIS A 166 -6.78 15.13 -9.02
CA HIS A 166 -8.08 15.70 -9.38
C HIS A 166 -8.91 14.80 -10.30
N ARG A 167 -8.65 13.49 -10.26
CA ARG A 167 -9.38 12.42 -10.94
C ARG A 167 -8.99 11.06 -10.37
N ALA A 168 -9.84 10.07 -10.55
CA ALA A 168 -9.51 8.69 -10.24
C ALA A 168 -8.35 8.18 -11.12
N THR A 169 -7.38 7.52 -10.49
CA THR A 169 -6.21 6.92 -11.17
C THR A 169 -6.08 5.43 -10.94
N GLY A 170 -6.97 4.83 -10.14
CA GLY A 170 -6.86 3.45 -9.65
C GLY A 170 -6.16 3.31 -8.30
N ARG A 171 -5.48 4.36 -7.81
CA ARG A 171 -4.95 4.42 -6.44
C ARG A 171 -6.08 4.35 -5.43
N CYS A 172 -5.89 3.53 -4.39
CA CYS A 172 -6.88 3.38 -3.33
C CYS A 172 -6.72 4.49 -2.27
N SER A 173 -6.81 5.74 -2.68
CA SER A 173 -6.75 6.92 -1.80
C SER A 173 -7.38 8.14 -2.48
N ASN A 174 -7.56 9.24 -1.74
CA ASN A 174 -7.88 10.54 -2.31
C ASN A 174 -6.69 11.18 -3.06
N GLY A 175 -5.47 10.65 -2.94
CA GLY A 175 -4.31 11.22 -3.62
C GLY A 175 -3.15 10.23 -3.77
N ARG A 176 -1.95 10.69 -3.44
CA ARG A 176 -0.69 9.92 -3.50
C ARG A 176 -0.62 8.82 -2.45
N LEU A 177 0.08 7.74 -2.79
CA LEU A 177 0.42 6.63 -1.89
C LEU A 177 1.87 6.78 -1.37
N VAL A 178 2.32 5.92 -0.44
CA VAL A 178 3.72 5.92 0.05
C VAL A 178 4.72 5.80 -1.09
N ILE A 179 4.46 4.94 -2.09
CA ILE A 179 5.33 4.79 -3.26
C ILE A 179 5.49 6.09 -4.06
N ASP A 180 4.43 6.91 -4.16
CA ASP A 180 4.51 8.19 -4.87
C ASP A 180 5.40 9.18 -4.12
N PHE A 181 5.24 9.27 -2.81
CA PHE A 181 6.09 10.12 -1.97
C PHE A 181 7.54 9.64 -1.93
N ILE A 182 7.79 8.33 -1.96
CA ILE A 182 9.16 7.77 -2.09
C ILE A 182 9.75 8.12 -3.47
N ALA A 183 8.98 7.97 -4.56
CA ALA A 183 9.46 8.33 -5.90
C ALA A 183 9.80 9.82 -6.00
N GLU A 184 8.92 10.68 -5.47
CA GLU A 184 9.15 12.13 -5.35
C GLU A 184 10.41 12.41 -4.52
N ALA A 185 10.58 11.74 -3.37
CA ALA A 185 11.76 11.83 -2.51
C ALA A 185 13.08 11.46 -3.22
N LEU A 186 12.99 10.61 -4.24
CA LEU A 186 14.13 10.15 -5.04
C LEU A 186 14.36 11.01 -6.31
N GLY A 187 13.52 12.03 -6.56
CA GLY A 187 13.55 12.81 -7.79
C GLY A 187 13.08 12.03 -9.03
N LEU A 188 12.31 10.94 -8.83
CA LEU A 188 11.75 10.13 -9.90
C LEU A 188 10.35 10.64 -10.32
N PRO A 189 9.94 10.44 -11.58
CA PRO A 189 8.53 10.61 -11.95
C PRO A 189 7.64 9.60 -11.22
N SER A 190 6.32 9.82 -11.23
CA SER A 190 5.37 8.86 -10.66
C SER A 190 5.56 7.47 -11.27
N VAL A 191 5.66 6.45 -10.41
CA VAL A 191 5.99 5.09 -10.81
C VAL A 191 4.87 4.53 -11.69
N ARG A 192 5.23 4.20 -12.92
CA ARG A 192 4.30 3.74 -13.94
C ARG A 192 3.69 2.38 -13.56
N PRO A 193 2.37 2.19 -13.62
CA PRO A 193 1.77 0.86 -13.51
C PRO A 193 2.17 0.00 -14.71
N TYR A 194 2.64 -1.22 -14.46
CA TYR A 194 3.16 -2.16 -15.47
C TYR A 194 2.23 -2.29 -16.68
N TRP A 195 0.92 -2.43 -16.45
CA TRP A 195 -0.06 -2.62 -17.53
C TRP A 195 -0.31 -1.40 -18.42
N SER A 196 0.27 -0.25 -18.09
CA SER A 196 0.17 0.98 -18.90
C SER A 196 1.33 1.19 -19.88
N GLY A 197 2.42 0.41 -19.75
CA GLY A 197 3.61 0.55 -20.59
C GLY A 197 3.74 -0.57 -21.63
N GLN A 198 4.41 -0.27 -22.75
CA GLN A 198 4.60 -1.22 -23.85
C GLN A 198 6.04 -1.25 -24.39
N SER A 199 6.86 -0.23 -24.11
CA SER A 199 8.24 -0.14 -24.62
C SER A 199 9.28 -0.01 -23.50
N VAL A 200 10.55 -0.14 -23.87
CA VAL A 200 11.69 0.05 -22.94
C VAL A 200 11.68 1.47 -22.36
N GLU A 201 11.33 2.47 -23.17
CA GLU A 201 11.27 3.88 -22.77
C GLU A 201 10.18 4.15 -21.72
N ASP A 202 9.05 3.45 -21.81
CA ASP A 202 7.96 3.57 -20.82
C ASP A 202 8.42 3.20 -19.40
N PHE A 203 9.39 2.28 -19.30
CA PHE A 203 9.92 1.73 -18.06
C PHE A 203 11.33 2.24 -17.72
N ALA A 204 11.76 3.35 -18.33
CA ALA A 204 13.09 3.93 -18.10
C ALA A 204 13.39 4.21 -16.61
N TYR A 205 12.35 4.53 -15.82
CA TYR A 205 12.41 4.84 -14.39
C TYR A 205 11.86 3.72 -13.47
N GLY A 206 11.66 2.52 -14.02
CA GLY A 206 11.09 1.38 -13.31
C GLY A 206 9.60 1.17 -13.59
N ALA A 207 8.99 0.28 -12.82
CA ALA A 207 7.62 -0.18 -13.02
C ALA A 207 6.99 -0.65 -11.69
N ASN A 208 5.69 -0.45 -11.56
CA ASN A 208 4.92 -0.96 -10.44
C ASN A 208 4.02 -2.12 -10.88
N PHE A 209 4.15 -3.25 -10.21
CA PHE A 209 3.41 -4.49 -10.43
C PHE A 209 2.27 -4.69 -9.43
N ALA A 210 2.20 -3.87 -8.37
CA ALA A 210 1.19 -3.98 -7.33
C ALA A 210 -0.24 -3.84 -7.90
N VAL A 211 -1.17 -4.63 -7.35
CA VAL A 211 -2.59 -4.58 -7.75
C VAL A 211 -3.50 -4.58 -6.54
N GLY A 212 -4.52 -3.70 -6.55
CA GLY A 212 -5.52 -3.64 -5.49
C GLY A 212 -6.20 -4.99 -5.19
N GLY A 213 -5.99 -5.49 -3.96
CA GLY A 213 -6.48 -6.78 -3.49
C GLY A 213 -5.53 -7.97 -3.73
N ALA A 214 -4.29 -7.71 -4.15
CA ALA A 214 -3.30 -8.77 -4.33
C ALA A 214 -2.98 -9.47 -3.01
N THR A 215 -2.72 -10.77 -3.09
CA THR A 215 -2.31 -11.62 -1.96
C THR A 215 -0.86 -12.06 -2.13
N ALA A 216 -0.16 -12.36 -1.04
CA ALA A 216 1.12 -13.04 -1.14
C ALA A 216 0.92 -14.44 -1.71
N LEU A 217 -0.07 -15.18 -1.19
CA LEU A 217 -0.30 -16.58 -1.49
C LEU A 217 -1.22 -16.79 -2.71
N GLY A 218 -0.90 -17.78 -3.53
CA GLY A 218 -1.72 -18.14 -4.68
C GLY A 218 -3.08 -18.77 -4.29
N PRO A 219 -4.05 -18.80 -5.23
CA PRO A 219 -5.42 -19.24 -4.96
C PRO A 219 -5.55 -20.71 -4.51
N ASP A 220 -4.58 -21.56 -4.85
CA ASP A 220 -4.55 -22.96 -4.39
C ASP A 220 -4.42 -23.09 -2.88
N PHE A 221 -3.65 -22.20 -2.24
CA PHE A 221 -3.49 -22.18 -0.79
C PHE A 221 -4.84 -22.03 -0.08
N PHE A 222 -5.65 -21.11 -0.59
CA PHE A 222 -6.97 -20.76 -0.07
C PHE A 222 -8.03 -21.82 -0.41
N ARG A 223 -8.03 -22.35 -1.65
CA ARG A 223 -8.90 -23.46 -2.06
C ARG A 223 -8.69 -24.69 -1.18
N ALA A 224 -7.44 -25.09 -0.94
CA ALA A 224 -7.11 -26.25 -0.12
C ALA A 224 -7.60 -26.14 1.34
N ARG A 225 -7.92 -24.93 1.80
CA ARG A 225 -8.42 -24.64 3.16
C ARG A 225 -9.91 -24.30 3.20
N GLY A 226 -10.62 -24.48 2.08
CA GLY A 226 -12.06 -24.25 1.96
C GLY A 226 -12.44 -22.77 1.90
N MET A 227 -11.55 -21.88 1.45
CA MET A 227 -11.76 -20.43 1.43
C MET A 227 -11.44 -19.85 0.04
N PRO A 228 -12.05 -20.33 -1.05
CA PRO A 228 -11.66 -19.92 -2.40
C PRO A 228 -11.75 -18.40 -2.58
N LEU A 229 -10.70 -17.80 -3.15
CA LEU A 229 -10.70 -16.40 -3.56
C LEU A 229 -11.51 -16.21 -4.86
N ARG A 230 -11.84 -14.95 -5.17
CA ARG A 230 -12.43 -14.57 -6.45
C ARG A 230 -11.53 -15.03 -7.59
N ASN A 231 -12.13 -15.51 -8.69
CA ASN A 231 -11.34 -15.88 -9.86
C ASN A 231 -10.56 -14.66 -10.38
N GLY A 232 -9.31 -14.87 -10.77
CA GLY A 232 -8.42 -13.80 -11.23
C GLY A 232 -7.87 -12.88 -10.13
N THR A 233 -7.98 -13.25 -8.84
CA THR A 233 -7.24 -12.53 -7.79
C THR A 233 -5.74 -12.58 -8.08
N VAL A 234 -5.14 -11.40 -8.23
CA VAL A 234 -3.70 -11.23 -8.41
C VAL A 234 -2.99 -11.68 -7.14
N HIS A 235 -1.81 -12.27 -7.31
CA HIS A 235 -0.96 -12.70 -6.22
C HIS A 235 0.50 -12.50 -6.59
N LEU A 236 1.39 -12.52 -5.60
CA LEU A 236 2.80 -12.18 -5.78
C LEU A 236 3.50 -13.01 -6.87
N ASP A 237 3.14 -14.28 -7.07
CA ASP A 237 3.71 -15.08 -8.17
C ASP A 237 3.36 -14.53 -9.57
N MET A 238 2.18 -13.92 -9.73
CA MET A 238 1.79 -13.23 -10.97
C MET A 238 2.58 -11.94 -11.16
N GLU A 239 2.75 -11.16 -10.10
CA GLU A 239 3.55 -9.92 -10.16
C GLU A 239 5.01 -10.21 -10.51
N MET A 240 5.59 -11.27 -9.92
CA MET A 240 6.92 -11.75 -10.27
C MET A 240 6.99 -12.29 -11.70
N LYS A 241 5.92 -12.89 -12.22
CA LYS A 241 5.86 -13.26 -13.63
C LYS A 241 5.92 -12.02 -14.53
N TRP A 242 5.13 -10.99 -14.23
CA TRP A 242 5.15 -9.73 -14.99
C TRP A 242 6.50 -9.04 -14.92
N PHE A 243 7.17 -9.09 -13.78
CA PHE A 243 8.52 -8.58 -13.66
C PHE A 243 9.52 -9.32 -14.55
N ARG A 244 9.47 -10.66 -14.59
CA ARG A 244 10.29 -11.44 -15.52
C ARG A 244 9.98 -11.11 -16.99
N ASP A 245 8.70 -10.98 -17.34
CA ASP A 245 8.30 -10.55 -18.69
C ASP A 245 8.86 -9.15 -19.02
N LEU A 246 8.93 -8.24 -18.04
CA LEU A 246 9.58 -6.93 -18.21
C LEU A 246 11.10 -7.04 -18.36
N LEU A 247 11.77 -7.89 -17.59
CA LEU A 247 13.21 -8.11 -17.73
C LEU A 247 13.57 -8.65 -19.12
N ASP A 248 12.73 -9.53 -19.68
CA ASP A 248 12.91 -10.01 -21.05
C ASP A 248 12.79 -8.89 -22.10
N LEU A 249 11.96 -7.88 -21.83
CA LEU A 249 11.84 -6.67 -22.68
C LEU A 249 13.04 -5.74 -22.52
N LEU A 250 13.49 -5.49 -21.28
CA LEU A 250 14.57 -4.55 -20.99
C LEU A 250 15.96 -5.12 -21.34
N CYS A 251 16.12 -6.44 -21.26
CA CYS A 251 17.38 -7.15 -21.45
C CYS A 251 17.19 -8.41 -22.30
N PRO A 252 16.78 -8.26 -23.58
CA PRO A 252 16.42 -9.38 -24.44
C PRO A 252 17.61 -10.33 -24.65
N GLY A 253 17.52 -11.52 -24.08
CA GLY A 253 18.56 -12.56 -24.19
C GLY A 253 19.82 -12.32 -23.37
N ASP A 254 19.86 -11.28 -22.51
CA ASP A 254 21.02 -10.95 -21.67
C ASP A 254 20.61 -10.50 -20.26
N LEU A 255 20.02 -11.42 -19.49
CA LEU A 255 19.72 -11.20 -18.07
C LEU A 255 20.99 -10.88 -17.25
N ALA A 256 22.16 -11.33 -17.69
CA ALA A 256 23.43 -11.00 -17.03
C ALA A 256 23.79 -9.52 -17.22
N GLY A 257 23.55 -8.95 -18.40
CA GLY A 257 23.68 -7.53 -18.70
C GLY A 257 22.72 -6.64 -17.90
N CYS A 258 21.58 -7.19 -17.48
CA CYS A 258 20.61 -6.53 -16.60
C CYS A 258 21.11 -6.30 -15.16
N LYS A 259 22.16 -7.01 -14.71
CA LYS A 259 22.65 -6.94 -13.33
C LYS A 259 23.04 -5.54 -12.87
N GLY A 260 23.61 -4.72 -13.78
CA GLY A 260 23.97 -3.32 -13.46
C GLY A 260 22.72 -2.50 -13.12
N MET A 261 21.72 -2.55 -13.99
CA MET A 261 20.42 -1.90 -13.76
C MET A 261 19.76 -2.40 -12.47
N MET A 262 19.75 -3.72 -12.25
CA MET A 262 19.16 -4.33 -11.05
C MET A 262 19.86 -3.87 -9.77
N ASN A 263 21.19 -3.79 -9.79
CA ASN A 263 21.98 -3.32 -8.66
C ASN A 263 21.67 -1.86 -8.31
N GLU A 264 21.54 -1.01 -9.33
CA GLU A 264 21.25 0.42 -9.18
C GLU A 264 19.77 0.73 -8.89
N SER A 265 18.87 -0.26 -8.87
CA SER A 265 17.43 -0.04 -8.69
C SER A 265 17.00 -0.22 -7.23
N LEU A 266 16.00 0.55 -6.82
CA LEU A 266 15.28 0.33 -5.57
C LEU A 266 14.10 -0.61 -5.81
N PHE A 267 13.92 -1.57 -4.90
CA PHE A 267 12.80 -2.50 -4.94
C PHE A 267 11.90 -2.31 -3.71
N LEU A 268 10.62 -2.04 -3.91
CA LEU A 268 9.61 -2.05 -2.86
C LEU A 268 8.83 -3.37 -2.93
N VAL A 269 8.93 -4.21 -1.91
CA VAL A 269 8.35 -5.57 -1.89
C VAL A 269 7.26 -5.65 -0.84
N GLY A 270 6.06 -5.17 -1.17
CA GLY A 270 4.89 -5.19 -0.31
C GLY A 270 4.21 -3.82 -0.15
N GLU A 271 3.25 -3.69 0.76
CA GLU A 271 2.89 -4.66 1.83
C GLU A 271 2.26 -5.96 1.30
N PHE A 272 2.54 -7.07 1.99
CA PHE A 272 1.99 -8.39 1.70
C PHE A 272 1.59 -9.12 2.98
N GLY A 273 0.36 -9.64 2.99
CA GLY A 273 -0.23 -10.33 4.12
C GLY A 273 -1.59 -9.77 4.51
N GLY A 274 -1.78 -8.45 4.41
CA GLY A 274 -3.06 -7.78 4.65
C GLY A 274 -4.22 -8.51 3.97
N ASN A 275 -4.25 -8.56 2.65
CA ASN A 275 -5.34 -9.23 1.91
C ASN A 275 -5.43 -10.75 2.18
N ASP A 276 -4.32 -11.44 2.44
CA ASP A 276 -4.30 -12.87 2.79
C ASP A 276 -5.08 -13.15 4.08
N TYR A 277 -5.10 -12.19 5.01
CA TYR A 277 -5.85 -12.23 6.25
C TYR A 277 -7.26 -11.65 6.11
N ASN A 278 -7.38 -10.52 5.42
CA ASN A 278 -8.61 -9.73 5.33
C ASN A 278 -9.74 -10.53 4.68
N TYR A 279 -9.45 -11.24 3.57
CA TYR A 279 -10.46 -12.04 2.87
C TYR A 279 -11.11 -13.10 3.77
N PRO A 280 -10.37 -14.04 4.39
CA PRO A 280 -10.97 -15.02 5.28
C PRO A 280 -11.56 -14.38 6.54
N LEU A 281 -10.91 -13.36 7.12
CA LEU A 281 -11.36 -12.70 8.35
C LEU A 281 -12.74 -12.06 8.18
N LEU A 282 -12.94 -11.30 7.10
CA LEU A 282 -14.22 -10.66 6.78
C LEU A 282 -15.32 -11.66 6.43
N ASN A 283 -14.95 -12.88 6.00
CA ASN A 283 -15.86 -14.00 5.77
C ASN A 283 -16.11 -14.87 7.02
N GLY A 284 -15.71 -14.40 8.20
CA GLY A 284 -16.02 -15.06 9.48
C GLY A 284 -15.09 -16.21 9.86
N VAL A 285 -13.94 -16.35 9.20
CA VAL A 285 -12.91 -17.30 9.61
C VAL A 285 -12.22 -16.78 10.87
N SER A 286 -12.06 -17.63 11.88
CA SER A 286 -11.47 -17.23 13.15
C SER A 286 -10.00 -16.79 13.00
N ILE A 287 -9.62 -15.76 13.76
CA ILE A 287 -8.24 -15.25 13.77
C ILE A 287 -7.22 -16.32 14.13
N ASN A 288 -7.57 -17.28 14.99
CA ASN A 288 -6.72 -18.42 15.34
C ASN A 288 -6.37 -19.29 14.13
N LYS A 289 -7.33 -19.51 13.22
CA LYS A 289 -7.06 -20.24 11.96
C LYS A 289 -6.23 -19.39 11.01
N ILE A 290 -6.54 -18.10 10.88
CA ILE A 290 -5.84 -17.16 9.99
C ILE A 290 -4.38 -16.97 10.40
N ARG A 291 -4.09 -16.99 11.71
CA ARG A 291 -2.73 -16.94 12.25
C ARG A 291 -1.81 -18.04 11.72
N SER A 292 -2.37 -19.19 11.33
CA SER A 292 -1.59 -20.26 10.70
C SER A 292 -1.06 -19.91 9.30
N PHE A 293 -1.52 -18.80 8.69
CA PHE A 293 -1.10 -18.42 7.34
C PHE A 293 0.20 -17.61 7.37
N THR A 294 0.50 -16.94 8.49
CA THR A 294 1.68 -16.07 8.64
C THR A 294 2.99 -16.75 8.21
N PRO A 295 3.34 -17.97 8.65
CA PRO A 295 4.58 -18.61 8.20
C PRO A 295 4.65 -18.83 6.68
N HIS A 296 3.51 -19.08 6.02
CA HIS A 296 3.45 -19.27 4.57
C HIS A 296 3.61 -17.96 3.82
N ILE A 297 2.99 -16.88 4.31
CA ILE A 297 3.10 -15.54 3.76
C ILE A 297 4.55 -15.06 3.86
N ILE A 298 5.16 -15.17 5.05
CA ILE A 298 6.56 -14.78 5.28
C ILE A 298 7.51 -15.62 4.41
N ALA A 299 7.29 -16.92 4.28
CA ALA A 299 8.09 -17.77 3.39
C ALA A 299 7.97 -17.34 1.91
N LYS A 300 6.79 -16.90 1.48
CA LYS A 300 6.57 -16.40 0.12
C LYS A 300 7.30 -15.08 -0.12
N ILE A 301 7.21 -14.13 0.82
CA ILE A 301 7.97 -12.86 0.75
C ILE A 301 9.47 -13.15 0.72
N SER A 302 9.96 -14.02 1.61
CA SER A 302 11.37 -14.44 1.69
C SER A 302 11.85 -15.04 0.36
N SER A 303 11.07 -15.95 -0.25
CA SER A 303 11.37 -16.53 -1.56
C SER A 303 11.46 -15.48 -2.67
N THR A 304 10.55 -14.50 -2.69
CA THR A 304 10.57 -13.40 -3.67
C THR A 304 11.81 -12.54 -3.51
N ILE A 305 12.18 -12.18 -2.28
CA ILE A 305 13.40 -11.43 -1.98
C ILE A 305 14.63 -12.21 -2.48
N THR A 306 14.72 -13.52 -2.18
CA THR A 306 15.82 -14.36 -2.66
C THR A 306 15.89 -14.42 -4.19
N GLU A 307 14.75 -14.49 -4.89
CA GLU A 307 14.72 -14.43 -6.35
C GLU A 307 15.24 -13.10 -6.89
N LEU A 308 14.78 -11.97 -6.33
CA LEU A 308 15.26 -10.63 -6.70
C LEU A 308 16.77 -10.47 -6.49
N ILE A 309 17.30 -10.98 -5.37
CA ILE A 309 18.75 -11.01 -5.10
C ILE A 309 19.48 -11.82 -6.18
N GLY A 310 18.95 -13.00 -6.54
CA GLY A 310 19.49 -13.84 -7.61
C GLY A 310 19.52 -13.15 -8.97
N LEU A 311 18.54 -12.28 -9.24
CA LEU A 311 18.46 -11.43 -10.44
C LEU A 311 19.38 -10.19 -10.37
N GLY A 312 19.98 -9.90 -9.21
CA GLY A 312 20.97 -8.84 -9.04
C GLY A 312 20.51 -7.63 -8.22
N ALA A 313 19.31 -7.66 -7.63
CA ALA A 313 18.84 -6.59 -6.75
C ALA A 313 19.74 -6.43 -5.52
N LYS A 314 20.09 -5.18 -5.18
CA LYS A 314 20.95 -4.86 -4.02
C LYS A 314 20.28 -4.03 -2.94
N THR A 315 19.21 -3.30 -3.24
CA THR A 315 18.46 -2.52 -2.25
C THR A 315 16.98 -2.84 -2.33
N MET A 316 16.42 -3.32 -1.21
CA MET A 316 15.00 -3.64 -1.08
C MET A 316 14.42 -2.99 0.18
N VAL A 317 13.21 -2.44 0.06
CA VAL A 317 12.36 -1.99 1.16
C VAL A 317 11.19 -2.95 1.27
N VAL A 318 10.97 -3.47 2.47
CA VAL A 318 9.97 -4.50 2.75
C VAL A 318 9.08 -3.99 3.89
N PRO A 319 7.89 -3.45 3.57
CA PRO A 319 6.99 -2.94 4.58
C PRO A 319 6.27 -4.06 5.34
N GLY A 320 6.08 -3.86 6.64
CA GLY A 320 5.16 -4.67 7.46
C GLY A 320 3.70 -4.21 7.33
N ASN A 321 2.79 -4.92 7.99
CA ASN A 321 1.37 -4.59 8.04
C ASN A 321 1.11 -3.32 8.88
N LEU A 322 0.11 -2.55 8.45
CA LEU A 322 -0.48 -1.42 9.20
C LEU A 322 -1.11 -1.87 10.53
N PRO A 323 -1.39 -0.95 11.48
CA PRO A 323 -2.16 -1.27 12.68
C PRO A 323 -3.63 -1.49 12.34
N ILE A 324 -3.98 -2.72 11.93
CA ILE A 324 -5.29 -3.00 11.36
C ILE A 324 -6.43 -2.84 12.38
N GLY A 325 -6.15 -2.90 13.69
CA GLY A 325 -7.15 -2.61 14.72
C GLY A 325 -7.70 -1.19 14.67
N CYS A 326 -7.00 -0.27 14.01
CA CYS A 326 -7.42 1.12 13.83
C CYS A 326 -8.21 1.36 12.54
N ILE A 327 -8.43 0.33 11.71
CA ILE A 327 -9.11 0.46 10.42
C ILE A 327 -10.63 0.59 10.64
N PRO A 328 -11.28 1.65 10.13
CA PRO A 328 -12.71 1.90 10.36
C PRO A 328 -13.65 0.73 10.05
N ASN A 329 -13.43 0.03 8.93
CA ASN A 329 -14.26 -1.14 8.59
C ASN A 329 -14.11 -2.29 9.59
N TYR A 330 -12.96 -2.43 10.26
CA TYR A 330 -12.78 -3.43 11.31
C TYR A 330 -13.37 -3.00 12.64
N LEU A 331 -13.30 -1.71 12.98
CA LEU A 331 -13.99 -1.15 14.14
C LEU A 331 -15.51 -1.38 14.06
N VAL A 332 -16.10 -1.21 12.87
CA VAL A 332 -17.53 -1.52 12.65
C VAL A 332 -17.80 -3.03 12.62
N LYS A 333 -16.95 -3.82 11.96
CA LYS A 333 -17.20 -5.26 11.78
C LYS A 333 -17.05 -6.07 13.07
N PHE A 334 -16.12 -5.66 13.93
CA PHE A 334 -15.73 -6.34 15.16
C PHE A 334 -15.98 -5.48 16.39
N GLU A 335 -16.99 -4.61 16.32
CA GLU A 335 -17.48 -3.83 17.46
C GLU A 335 -17.76 -4.76 18.65
N SER A 336 -17.32 -4.33 19.84
CA SER A 336 -17.45 -5.07 21.09
C SER A 336 -17.95 -4.14 22.19
N ASP A 337 -18.79 -4.67 23.09
CA ASP A 337 -19.22 -3.95 24.30
C ASP A 337 -18.15 -3.99 25.41
N GLU A 338 -17.14 -4.86 25.27
CA GLU A 338 -16.07 -5.04 26.24
C GLU A 338 -14.96 -4.00 26.01
N LYS A 339 -14.74 -3.12 26.99
CA LYS A 339 -13.74 -2.03 26.88
C LYS A 339 -12.32 -2.58 26.74
N GLU A 340 -12.07 -3.77 27.26
CA GLU A 340 -10.79 -4.45 27.25
C GLU A 340 -10.36 -4.88 25.85
N ASP A 341 -11.28 -4.97 24.90
CA ASP A 341 -10.98 -5.28 23.49
C ASP A 341 -10.34 -4.09 22.75
N TYR A 342 -10.42 -2.90 23.34
CA TYR A 342 -9.89 -1.66 22.78
C TYR A 342 -8.63 -1.19 23.52
N GLU A 343 -7.73 -0.55 22.78
CA GLU A 343 -6.61 0.19 23.33
C GLU A 343 -7.10 1.50 23.94
N LEU A 344 -6.73 1.77 25.20
CA LEU A 344 -7.24 2.93 25.95
C LEU A 344 -6.83 4.28 25.32
N GLU A 345 -5.63 4.35 24.74
CA GLU A 345 -5.06 5.59 24.21
C GLU A 345 -5.59 5.93 22.81
N THR A 346 -5.77 4.91 21.97
CA THR A 346 -6.07 5.08 20.55
C THR A 346 -7.51 4.76 20.19
N GLY A 347 -8.20 3.93 20.98
CA GLY A 347 -9.52 3.39 20.63
C GLY A 347 -9.47 2.30 19.55
N CYS A 348 -8.29 1.80 19.18
CA CYS A 348 -8.13 0.72 18.22
C CYS A 348 -8.46 -0.66 18.84
N LEU A 349 -8.87 -1.63 18.02
CA LEU A 349 -9.07 -3.01 18.47
C LEU A 349 -7.72 -3.68 18.77
N ARG A 350 -7.49 -3.98 20.05
CA ARG A 350 -6.21 -4.50 20.56
C ARG A 350 -5.80 -5.80 19.91
N TRP A 351 -6.70 -6.78 19.85
CA TRP A 351 -6.37 -8.12 19.34
C TRP A 351 -6.02 -8.12 17.84
N LEU A 352 -6.53 -7.15 17.08
CA LEU A 352 -6.19 -6.95 15.67
C LEU A 352 -4.81 -6.29 15.51
N ASN A 353 -4.50 -5.31 16.35
CA ASN A 353 -3.17 -4.70 16.39
C ASN A 353 -2.09 -5.71 16.83
N GLU A 354 -2.37 -6.51 17.86
CA GLU A 354 -1.51 -7.63 18.27
C GLU A 354 -1.27 -8.63 17.13
N PHE A 355 -2.28 -8.85 16.27
CA PHE A 355 -2.14 -9.70 15.10
C PHE A 355 -1.23 -9.10 14.01
N SER A 356 -1.35 -7.80 13.72
CA SER A 356 -0.39 -7.10 12.85
C SER A 356 1.03 -7.16 13.40
N GLN A 357 1.22 -6.91 14.69
CA GLN A 357 2.52 -7.02 15.34
C GLN A 357 3.09 -8.45 15.26
N TYR A 358 2.24 -9.47 15.38
CA TYR A 358 2.65 -10.86 15.19
C TYR A 358 3.18 -11.13 13.78
N HIS A 359 2.50 -10.66 12.73
CA HIS A 359 3.03 -10.74 11.36
C HIS A 359 4.37 -10.02 11.26
N ASN A 360 4.42 -8.76 11.71
CA ASN A 360 5.59 -7.88 11.55
C ASN A 360 6.81 -8.43 12.26
N LYS A 361 6.62 -9.01 13.45
CA LYS A 361 7.70 -9.71 14.17
C LYS A 361 8.26 -10.88 13.34
N HIS A 362 7.40 -11.72 12.78
CA HIS A 362 7.83 -12.85 11.96
C HIS A 362 8.55 -12.38 10.67
N LEU A 363 8.09 -11.29 10.07
CA LEU A 363 8.75 -10.67 8.93
C LEU A 363 10.14 -10.17 9.31
N THR A 364 10.27 -9.36 10.36
CA THR A 364 11.57 -8.83 10.82
C THR A 364 12.55 -9.95 11.17
N ASP A 365 12.11 -10.99 11.90
CA ASP A 365 12.94 -12.15 12.23
C ASP A 365 13.45 -12.88 10.97
N GLU A 366 12.66 -12.92 9.88
CA GLU A 366 13.06 -13.52 8.60
C GLU A 366 14.00 -12.61 7.80
N LEU A 367 13.72 -11.30 7.75
CA LEU A 367 14.59 -10.32 7.09
C LEU A 367 15.97 -10.26 7.77
N GLU A 368 16.06 -10.45 9.09
CA GLU A 368 17.33 -10.62 9.80
C GLU A 368 18.14 -11.82 9.32
N LYS A 369 17.48 -12.95 9.05
CA LYS A 369 18.16 -14.14 8.49
C LYS A 369 18.65 -13.87 7.08
N LEU A 370 17.82 -13.26 6.23
CA LEU A 370 18.19 -12.92 4.86
C LEU A 370 19.38 -11.95 4.83
N ARG A 371 19.43 -10.94 5.70
CA ARG A 371 20.58 -10.03 5.84
C ARG A 371 21.87 -10.76 6.22
N LYS A 372 21.79 -11.80 7.06
CA LYS A 372 22.97 -12.63 7.42
C LYS A 372 23.43 -13.50 6.24
N LEU A 373 22.49 -13.98 5.42
CA LEU A 373 22.78 -14.79 4.22
C LEU A 373 23.29 -13.95 3.05
N HIS A 374 22.90 -12.68 2.98
CA HIS A 374 23.21 -11.75 1.91
C HIS A 374 23.78 -10.43 2.47
N PRO A 375 24.99 -10.46 3.07
CA PRO A 375 25.56 -9.28 3.73
C PRO A 375 25.89 -8.13 2.78
N ASP A 376 25.92 -8.39 1.48
CA ASP A 376 26.15 -7.43 0.40
C ASP A 376 24.84 -6.84 -0.17
N VAL A 377 23.69 -7.14 0.44
CA VAL A 377 22.37 -6.66 0.04
C VAL A 377 21.75 -5.86 1.18
N ALA A 378 21.29 -4.64 0.87
CA ALA A 378 20.53 -3.81 1.79
C ALA A 378 19.05 -4.23 1.77
N ILE A 379 18.65 -5.01 2.78
CA ILE A 379 17.24 -5.39 3.01
C ILE A 379 16.72 -4.56 4.17
N ILE A 380 15.83 -3.62 3.87
CA ILE A 380 15.30 -2.62 4.79
C ILE A 380 13.88 -3.02 5.19
N TYR A 381 13.66 -3.31 6.46
CA TYR A 381 12.30 -3.36 7.00
C TYR A 381 11.73 -1.95 7.09
N ALA A 382 10.54 -1.73 6.56
CA ALA A 382 9.78 -0.48 6.71
C ALA A 382 8.63 -0.70 7.70
N ASP A 383 8.72 -0.07 8.86
CA ASP A 383 7.76 -0.21 9.94
C ASP A 383 6.51 0.65 9.70
N TYR A 384 5.69 0.22 8.74
CA TYR A 384 4.40 0.85 8.46
C TYR A 384 3.49 0.85 9.69
N TYR A 385 3.60 -0.17 10.57
CA TYR A 385 2.86 -0.21 11.82
C TYR A 385 3.22 0.98 12.70
N GLY A 386 4.50 1.09 13.08
CA GLY A 386 4.96 2.16 13.97
C GLY A 386 4.72 3.55 13.38
N ALA A 387 5.08 3.75 12.12
CA ALA A 387 4.90 5.04 11.45
C ALA A 387 3.43 5.47 11.37
N SER A 388 2.50 4.52 11.20
CA SER A 388 1.07 4.82 11.21
C SER A 388 0.52 4.99 12.62
N MET A 389 1.08 4.28 13.62
CA MET A 389 0.60 4.34 15.00
C MET A 389 0.72 5.75 15.59
N GLU A 390 1.76 6.50 15.21
CA GLU A 390 1.94 7.90 15.60
C GLU A 390 0.74 8.78 15.24
N ILE A 391 0.06 8.49 14.12
CA ILE A 391 -1.12 9.24 13.69
C ILE A 391 -2.27 9.04 14.68
N PHE A 392 -2.40 7.86 15.28
CA PHE A 392 -3.46 7.57 16.24
C PHE A 392 -3.10 8.03 17.66
N LEU A 393 -1.81 8.03 18.01
CA LEU A 393 -1.31 8.49 19.31
C LEU A 393 -1.21 10.02 19.40
N SER A 394 -0.98 10.70 18.28
CA SER A 394 -0.74 12.15 18.24
C SER A 394 -1.27 12.78 16.94
N PRO A 395 -2.58 12.67 16.67
CA PRO A 395 -3.19 13.09 15.40
C PRO A 395 -2.97 14.58 15.10
N GLU A 396 -2.94 15.45 16.13
CA GLU A 396 -2.78 16.89 15.96
C GLU A 396 -1.42 17.28 15.36
N GLN A 397 -0.39 16.45 15.59
CA GLN A 397 0.96 16.67 15.01
C GLN A 397 0.95 16.55 13.48
N PHE A 398 -0.02 15.81 12.94
CA PHE A 398 -0.18 15.59 11.50
C PHE A 398 -1.32 16.41 10.90
N GLY A 399 -1.94 17.30 11.69
CA GLY A 399 -3.13 18.06 11.27
C GLY A 399 -4.38 17.20 11.09
N ILE A 400 -4.39 16.00 11.69
CA ILE A 400 -5.50 15.06 11.64
C ILE A 400 -6.41 15.35 12.84
N GLU A 401 -7.70 15.49 12.59
CA GLU A 401 -8.74 15.70 13.61
C GLU A 401 -9.44 14.37 13.93
N ASP A 402 -9.69 13.56 12.90
CA ASP A 402 -10.45 12.32 13.01
C ASP A 402 -9.60 11.10 12.56
N PRO A 403 -8.77 10.50 13.43
CA PRO A 403 -7.87 9.42 13.04
C PRO A 403 -8.59 8.08 12.81
N LEU A 404 -9.73 7.82 13.46
CA LEU A 404 -10.48 6.56 13.35
C LEU A 404 -11.71 6.63 12.42
N VAL A 405 -11.95 7.76 11.76
CA VAL A 405 -13.12 7.95 10.90
C VAL A 405 -12.68 7.94 9.44
N ALA A 406 -13.41 7.24 8.58
CA ALA A 406 -13.21 7.33 7.14
C ALA A 406 -13.82 8.63 6.59
N CYS A 407 -13.06 9.37 5.78
CA CYS A 407 -13.56 10.56 5.11
C CYS A 407 -14.65 10.24 4.09
N CYS A 408 -14.49 9.15 3.33
CA CYS A 408 -15.40 8.76 2.26
C CYS A 408 -16.08 7.42 2.54
N GLY A 409 -17.41 7.39 2.60
CA GLY A 409 -18.14 6.16 2.92
C GLY A 409 -19.61 6.36 3.19
N GLY A 410 -20.19 5.47 4.00
CA GLY A 410 -21.62 5.47 4.34
C GLY A 410 -22.01 6.35 5.54
N GLY A 411 -21.05 6.96 6.24
CA GLY A 411 -21.28 7.67 7.50
C GLY A 411 -21.26 6.74 8.72
N GLY A 412 -21.95 7.11 9.80
CA GLY A 412 -21.87 6.38 11.08
C GLY A 412 -20.65 6.78 11.93
N PRO A 413 -20.43 6.13 13.09
CA PRO A 413 -19.42 6.56 14.06
C PRO A 413 -17.99 6.51 13.52
N TYR A 414 -17.71 5.64 12.54
CA TYR A 414 -16.42 5.50 11.89
C TYR A 414 -16.44 5.89 10.40
N GLY A 415 -17.47 6.58 9.93
CA GLY A 415 -17.57 7.06 8.54
C GLY A 415 -17.85 5.98 7.48
N VAL A 416 -17.97 4.71 7.87
CA VAL A 416 -18.22 3.57 6.98
C VAL A 416 -19.54 2.85 7.26
N SER A 417 -20.05 2.16 6.25
CA SER A 417 -21.23 1.30 6.35
C SER A 417 -21.03 0.02 5.53
N ALA A 418 -21.67 -1.08 5.95
CA ALA A 418 -21.62 -2.36 5.24
C ALA A 418 -22.27 -2.30 3.84
N SER A 419 -23.23 -1.39 3.63
CA SER A 419 -24.03 -1.32 2.40
C SER A 419 -23.59 -0.22 1.42
N VAL A 420 -22.74 0.72 1.85
CA VAL A 420 -22.33 1.89 1.06
C VAL A 420 -20.82 1.97 1.01
N ARG A 421 -20.27 2.08 -0.19
CA ARG A 421 -18.82 2.17 -0.43
C ARG A 421 -18.48 3.53 -1.02
N CYS A 422 -17.30 4.04 -0.69
CA CYS A 422 -16.76 5.23 -1.35
C CYS A 422 -16.79 5.04 -2.89
N GLY A 423 -17.21 6.08 -3.61
CA GLY A 423 -17.27 6.10 -5.07
C GLY A 423 -18.36 5.22 -5.71
N HIS A 424 -19.26 4.61 -4.91
CA HIS A 424 -20.36 3.81 -5.44
C HIS A 424 -21.67 4.00 -4.64
N GLY A 425 -22.74 4.41 -5.33
CA GLY A 425 -24.04 4.67 -4.72
C GLY A 425 -24.11 6.01 -3.98
N GLU A 426 -24.97 6.11 -2.96
CA GLU A 426 -25.13 7.31 -2.14
C GLU A 426 -24.09 7.38 -1.01
N TYR A 427 -22.83 7.63 -1.38
CA TYR A 427 -21.74 7.83 -0.42
C TYR A 427 -21.62 9.30 0.03
N LYS A 428 -20.96 9.52 1.16
CA LYS A 428 -20.58 10.84 1.68
C LYS A 428 -19.08 11.02 1.61
N VAL A 429 -18.64 12.25 1.44
CA VAL A 429 -17.25 12.69 1.55
C VAL A 429 -17.20 13.75 2.64
N CYS A 430 -16.19 13.68 3.50
CA CYS A 430 -15.96 14.66 4.55
C CYS A 430 -15.56 16.03 3.98
N ASP A 431 -15.70 17.07 4.81
CA ASP A 431 -15.09 18.37 4.52
C ASP A 431 -13.63 18.36 5.01
N GLY A 432 -12.68 18.73 4.14
CA GLY A 432 -11.25 18.74 4.46
C GLY A 432 -10.63 17.34 4.59
N PRO A 433 -10.44 16.59 3.49
CA PRO A 433 -9.86 15.24 3.50
C PRO A 433 -8.48 15.13 4.16
N GLU A 434 -7.74 16.23 4.27
CA GLU A 434 -6.44 16.31 4.96
C GLU A 434 -6.52 16.11 6.48
N LYS A 435 -7.72 16.26 7.06
CA LYS A 435 -7.96 16.12 8.50
C LYS A 435 -8.30 14.69 8.93
N TYR A 436 -8.38 13.76 7.98
CA TYR A 436 -8.79 12.37 8.22
C TYR A 436 -7.61 11.44 7.94
N ALA A 437 -7.38 10.46 8.81
CA ALA A 437 -6.32 9.48 8.57
C ALA A 437 -6.76 8.40 7.56
N SER A 438 -8.05 8.06 7.52
CA SER A 438 -8.61 7.03 6.65
C SER A 438 -9.40 7.66 5.50
N TRP A 439 -9.14 7.19 4.27
CA TRP A 439 -9.91 7.60 3.10
C TRP A 439 -11.24 6.86 3.02
N ASP A 440 -11.23 5.55 2.78
CA ASP A 440 -12.43 4.75 2.50
C ASP A 440 -12.75 3.69 3.57
N GLY A 441 -12.00 3.74 4.67
CA GLY A 441 -12.15 2.82 5.79
C GLY A 441 -11.38 1.52 5.66
N PHE A 442 -10.63 1.32 4.58
CA PHE A 442 -9.55 0.32 4.50
C PHE A 442 -8.20 0.98 4.23
N HIS A 443 -8.21 2.05 3.44
CA HIS A 443 -6.99 2.70 2.97
C HIS A 443 -6.77 4.05 3.65
N PRO A 444 -5.50 4.38 3.97
CA PRO A 444 -5.12 5.72 4.41
C PRO A 444 -5.48 6.83 3.40
N SER A 445 -5.70 8.04 3.93
CA SER A 445 -5.75 9.25 3.12
C SER A 445 -4.36 9.63 2.59
N GLU A 446 -4.30 10.52 1.61
CA GLU A 446 -3.03 11.10 1.16
C GLU A 446 -2.25 11.73 2.33
N ALA A 447 -2.94 12.41 3.25
CA ALA A 447 -2.30 13.03 4.43
C ALA A 447 -1.64 11.98 5.33
N ALA A 448 -2.33 10.86 5.60
CA ALA A 448 -1.77 9.76 6.37
C ALA A 448 -0.62 9.06 5.62
N TYR A 449 -0.74 8.81 4.32
CA TYR A 449 0.37 8.26 3.52
C TYR A 449 1.60 9.17 3.51
N LYS A 450 1.40 10.50 3.50
CA LYS A 450 2.48 11.47 3.63
C LYS A 450 3.15 11.37 5.01
N ALA A 451 2.38 11.33 6.09
CA ALA A 451 2.88 11.18 7.45
C ALA A 451 3.70 9.89 7.62
N ILE A 452 3.17 8.76 7.15
CA ILE A 452 3.86 7.47 7.14
C ILE A 452 5.19 7.60 6.39
N THR A 453 5.18 8.17 5.19
CA THR A 453 6.41 8.32 4.39
C THR A 453 7.46 9.18 5.08
N ILE A 454 7.05 10.28 5.73
CA ILE A 454 7.95 11.12 6.52
C ILE A 454 8.57 10.30 7.66
N GLY A 455 7.78 9.51 8.39
CA GLY A 455 8.27 8.62 9.43
C GLY A 455 9.30 7.60 8.91
N LEU A 456 9.10 7.06 7.72
CA LEU A 456 10.03 6.10 7.11
C LEU A 456 11.35 6.75 6.64
N LEU A 457 11.26 7.91 6.01
CA LEU A 457 12.43 8.59 5.41
C LEU A 457 13.26 9.37 6.43
N ARG A 458 12.61 9.97 7.44
CA ARG A 458 13.26 10.85 8.43
C ARG A 458 13.30 10.26 9.84
N GLY A 459 12.36 9.39 10.18
CA GLY A 459 12.23 8.81 11.51
C GLY A 459 13.04 7.54 11.71
N SER A 460 12.72 6.83 12.79
CA SER A 460 13.31 5.55 13.19
C SER A 460 12.56 4.34 12.64
N TYR A 461 11.56 4.54 11.76
CA TYR A 461 10.66 3.50 11.26
C TYR A 461 11.24 2.66 10.11
N THR A 462 12.56 2.63 9.96
CA THR A 462 13.25 1.76 9.00
C THR A 462 14.43 1.05 9.66
N GLN A 463 14.60 -0.24 9.36
CA GLN A 463 15.67 -1.05 9.92
C GLN A 463 16.37 -1.91 8.84
N PRO A 464 17.65 -1.65 8.51
CA PRO A 464 18.45 -0.50 8.94
C PRO A 464 17.83 0.83 8.48
N SER A 465 18.22 1.95 9.11
CA SER A 465 17.67 3.26 8.77
C SER A 465 17.90 3.58 7.29
N PHE A 466 16.83 4.04 6.63
CA PHE A 466 16.86 4.49 5.24
C PHE A 466 17.96 5.53 5.03
N ALA A 467 18.07 6.49 5.97
CA ALA A 467 19.07 7.56 5.96
C ALA A 467 20.53 7.07 6.03
N THR A 468 20.79 5.89 6.60
CA THR A 468 22.15 5.33 6.65
C THR A 468 22.64 4.91 5.27
N ILE A 469 21.72 4.55 4.37
CA ILE A 469 21.99 4.23 2.97
C ILE A 469 22.07 5.52 2.13
N THR A 470 21.45 6.62 2.60
CA THR A 470 21.49 7.93 1.95
C THR A 470 22.72 8.77 2.25
N ASN A 471 23.70 8.30 3.03
CA ASN A 471 25.02 8.96 3.12
C ASN A 471 25.73 9.01 1.75
N SER A 472 25.26 8.23 0.76
CA SER A 472 25.66 8.29 -0.65
C SER A 472 24.68 9.08 -1.54
N CYS A 473 23.66 9.72 -0.97
CA CYS A 473 22.52 10.35 -1.65
C CYS A 473 22.12 11.70 -1.00
N PRO A 474 22.78 12.82 -1.35
CA PRO A 474 22.48 14.14 -0.77
C PRO A 474 21.11 14.72 -1.19
N GLN A 475 20.45 14.17 -2.23
CA GLN A 475 19.17 14.70 -2.75
C GLN A 475 17.96 14.41 -1.85
N ILE A 476 17.99 13.31 -1.08
CA ILE A 476 16.93 13.01 -0.09
C ILE A 476 16.96 14.02 1.07
N ILE A 477 18.10 14.68 1.30
CA ILE A 477 18.25 15.73 2.30
C ILE A 477 17.60 17.04 1.84
N ASP A 478 17.47 17.34 0.54
CA ASP A 478 17.02 18.67 0.07
C ASP A 478 15.49 18.80 -0.09
N ILE A 479 14.77 17.66 -0.13
CA ILE A 479 13.31 17.63 0.02
C ILE A 479 12.90 17.94 1.49
N SER A 480 13.90 18.16 2.37
CA SER A 480 13.71 18.75 3.70
C SER A 480 13.19 20.19 3.69
N SER A 481 13.37 20.94 2.60
CA SER A 481 13.10 22.40 2.59
C SER A 481 11.70 22.82 2.11
N PHE A 482 10.91 21.90 1.51
CA PHE A 482 9.59 22.22 0.93
C PHE A 482 8.39 21.64 1.70
N VAL A 483 8.63 20.90 2.78
CA VAL A 483 7.56 20.41 3.66
C VAL A 483 7.64 21.22 4.94
N GLU A 484 6.73 22.18 5.12
CA GLU A 484 6.52 22.84 6.41
C GLU A 484 6.22 21.75 7.46
N TYR A 485 7.24 21.38 8.21
CA TYR A 485 7.12 20.74 9.49
C TYR A 485 7.22 21.86 10.51
N LYS A 486 6.34 21.90 11.51
CA LYS A 486 6.70 22.59 12.75
C LYS A 486 7.82 21.75 13.37
N ASP A 487 9.04 22.27 13.39
CA ASP A 487 10.21 21.60 13.96
C ASP A 487 9.91 21.04 15.38
N ILE A 488 10.18 19.74 15.59
CA ILE A 488 9.93 18.99 16.84
C ILE A 488 11.23 18.80 17.62
N TYR A 489 11.95 19.88 17.94
CA TYR A 489 13.06 19.78 18.91
C TYR A 489 13.16 20.91 19.93
N ASP A 490 12.13 21.74 20.08
CA ASP A 490 12.09 22.83 21.07
C ASP A 490 10.81 22.84 21.94
N LEU A 491 10.39 21.67 22.45
CA LEU A 491 9.45 21.58 23.58
C LEU A 491 9.85 20.49 24.59
#